data_AF-A0AAD6NAM7-F1
#
_entry.id   AF-A0AAD6NAM7-F1
#
_cell.length_a   1.000
_cell.length_b   1.000
_cell.length_c   1.000
_cell.angle_alpha   90.00
_cell.angle_beta   90.00
_cell.angle_gamma   90.00
#
_symmetry.space_group_name_H-M   'P 1'
#
loop_
_entity.id
_entity.type
_entity.pdbx_description
1 polymer ?
#
loop_
_entity_poly.entity_id
_entity_poly.type
_entity_poly.pdbx_seq_one_letter_code
_entity_poly.pdbx_strand_id
1 'polypeptide(L)'
;MGVGLASEMSPISWALYYGLKAVQIPHPVYHESKWDPQVLNRRANPGEPGMVNAGIDSIWSWDKHNDIIYNTTFMFNSKFSEKLYRAWMGFDGAEEWEKENSRLCLPPIFLHPVKNLESKKRKVG
;
A
#
# COMPACT_ATOMS: atom_id res chain seq x y z
N MET A 1 -34.38 -3.09 -4.66
CA MET A 1 -33.12 -2.56 -5.22
C MET A 1 -32.09 -2.58 -4.10
N GLY A 2 -30.93 -3.21 -4.31
CA GLY A 2 -29.82 -3.16 -3.34
C GLY A 2 -28.84 -2.05 -3.73
N VAL A 3 -28.22 -1.42 -2.72
CA VAL A 3 -27.11 -0.48 -2.92
C VAL A 3 -25.81 -1.25 -2.72
N GLY A 4 -24.94 -1.27 -3.73
CA GLY A 4 -23.61 -1.85 -3.65
C GLY A 4 -22.59 -0.77 -3.28
N LEU A 5 -21.72 -1.06 -2.32
CA LEU A 5 -20.60 -0.21 -1.95
C LEU A 5 -19.30 -1.02 -2.10
N ALA A 6 -18.22 -0.35 -2.52
CA ALA A 6 -16.89 -0.94 -2.44
C ALA A 6 -16.55 -1.23 -0.96
N SER A 7 -15.90 -2.37 -0.71
CA SER A 7 -15.59 -2.84 0.65
C SER A 7 -14.83 -1.78 1.45
N GLU A 8 -13.85 -1.16 0.82
CA GLU A 8 -12.94 -0.17 1.42
C GLU A 8 -13.62 1.17 1.73
N MET A 9 -14.69 1.52 1.02
CA MET A 9 -15.45 2.75 1.26
C MET A 9 -16.63 2.55 2.21
N SER A 10 -16.99 1.30 2.49
CA SER A 10 -18.22 0.96 3.22
C SER A 10 -18.33 1.63 4.60
N PRO A 11 -17.29 1.64 5.46
CA PRO A 11 -17.41 2.24 6.80
C PRO A 11 -17.71 3.74 6.77
N ILE A 12 -17.04 4.48 5.88
CA ILE A 12 -17.19 5.94 5.76
C ILE A 12 -18.53 6.28 5.11
N SER A 13 -18.94 5.52 4.10
CA SER A 13 -20.24 5.68 3.43
C SER A 13 -21.41 5.44 4.39
N TRP A 14 -21.35 4.40 5.24
CA TRP A 14 -22.38 4.15 6.23
C TRP A 14 -22.42 5.22 7.32
N ALA A 15 -21.26 5.67 7.80
CA ALA A 15 -21.22 6.77 8.76
C ALA A 15 -21.91 8.03 8.19
N LEU A 16 -21.60 8.40 6.94
CA LEU A 16 -22.26 9.50 6.26
C LEU A 16 -23.77 9.28 6.13
N TYR A 17 -24.20 8.08 5.71
CA TYR A 17 -25.61 7.73 5.53
C TYR A 17 -26.43 7.90 6.82
N TYR A 18 -25.86 7.56 7.98
CA TYR A 18 -26.53 7.69 9.27
C TYR A 18 -26.27 9.04 9.98
N GLY A 19 -25.66 10.02 9.30
CA GLY A 19 -25.35 11.33 9.91
C GLY A 19 -24.28 11.25 11.02
N LEU A 20 -23.47 10.20 11.02
CA LEU A 20 -22.37 9.99 11.95
C LEU A 20 -21.05 10.55 11.39
N LYS A 21 -20.07 10.74 12.28
CA LYS A 21 -18.69 11.07 11.90
C LYS A 21 -17.84 9.81 11.95
N ALA A 22 -17.23 9.45 10.82
CA ALA A 22 -16.20 8.42 10.80
C ALA A 22 -14.90 8.99 11.39
N VAL A 23 -14.28 8.27 12.31
CA VAL A 23 -12.94 8.56 12.84
C VAL A 23 -12.03 7.43 12.40
N GLN A 24 -11.01 7.76 11.61
CA GLN A 24 -10.02 6.81 11.12
C GLN A 24 -8.64 7.26 11.61
N ILE A 25 -7.92 6.35 12.28
CA ILE A 25 -6.50 6.58 12.57
C ILE A 25 -5.71 6.22 11.29
N PRO A 26 -4.94 7.15 10.71
CA PRO A 26 -4.16 6.86 9.52
C PRO A 26 -3.10 5.82 9.88
N HIS A 27 -3.17 4.66 9.23
CA HIS A 27 -2.12 3.65 9.36
C HIS A 27 -0.98 4.04 8.40
N PRO A 28 0.29 4.08 8.87
CA PRO A 28 1.40 4.51 8.01
C PRO A 28 1.58 3.57 6.81
N VAL A 29 1.62 4.16 5.61
CA VAL A 29 1.95 3.48 4.35
C VAL A 29 3.27 4.06 3.85
N TYR A 30 4.20 3.19 3.47
CA TYR A 30 5.53 3.60 3.03
C TYR A 30 5.73 3.28 1.54
N HIS A 31 6.58 4.05 0.88
CA HIS A 31 6.99 3.83 -0.50
C HIS A 31 8.37 3.15 -0.54
N GLU A 32 8.60 2.30 -1.56
CA GLU A 32 9.93 1.72 -1.85
C GLU A 32 10.97 2.81 -2.16
N SER A 33 10.51 3.88 -2.82
CA SER A 33 11.34 4.98 -3.30
C SER A 33 10.99 6.30 -2.62
N LYS A 34 11.98 7.19 -2.49
CA LYS A 34 11.76 8.56 -2.05
C LYS A 34 11.01 9.34 -3.13
N TRP A 35 9.90 9.97 -2.73
CA TRP A 35 9.09 10.82 -3.60
C TRP A 35 9.26 12.29 -3.25
N ASP A 36 9.19 13.16 -4.26
CA ASP A 36 9.00 14.59 -4.04
C ASP A 36 7.55 14.84 -3.56
N PRO A 37 7.34 15.43 -2.36
CA PRO A 37 6.00 15.61 -1.82
C PRO A 37 5.10 16.50 -2.68
N GLN A 38 5.67 17.49 -3.39
CA GLN A 38 4.88 18.38 -4.23
C GLN A 38 4.39 17.65 -5.49
N VAL A 39 5.24 16.81 -6.10
CA VAL A 39 4.85 15.94 -7.22
C VAL A 39 3.77 14.95 -6.77
N LEU A 40 3.95 14.30 -5.62
CA LEU A 40 2.98 13.34 -5.10
C LEU A 40 1.63 14.01 -4.83
N ASN A 41 1.62 15.19 -4.20
CA ASN A 41 0.39 15.95 -3.96
C ASN A 41 -0.29 16.35 -5.28
N ARG A 42 0.46 16.83 -6.27
CA ARG A 42 -0.10 17.20 -7.59
C ARG A 42 -0.74 16.01 -8.31
N ARG A 43 -0.17 14.80 -8.19
CA ARG A 43 -0.73 13.59 -8.81
C ARG A 43 -1.86 12.97 -8.00
N ALA A 44 -1.80 13.03 -6.68
CA ALA A 44 -2.85 12.50 -5.81
C ALA A 44 -4.10 13.38 -5.78
N ASN A 45 -3.90 14.70 -5.78
CA ASN A 45 -4.94 15.72 -5.69
C ASN A 45 -4.85 16.73 -6.85
N PRO A 46 -4.97 16.29 -8.12
CA PRO A 46 -4.93 17.23 -9.24
C PRO A 46 -6.23 18.03 -9.32
N GLY A 47 -6.14 19.24 -9.87
CA GLY A 47 -7.25 20.15 -10.05
C GLY A 47 -7.35 21.21 -8.95
N GLU A 48 -8.25 22.17 -9.15
CA GLU A 48 -8.53 23.22 -8.18
C GLU A 48 -9.33 22.66 -6.98
N PRO A 49 -9.27 23.32 -5.80
CA PRO A 49 -10.08 22.95 -4.65
C PRO A 49 -11.57 22.80 -5.01
N GLY A 50 -12.16 21.64 -4.69
CA GLY A 50 -13.55 21.31 -5.06
C GLY A 50 -13.72 20.61 -6.40
N MET A 51 -12.66 20.56 -7.22
CA MET A 51 -12.60 19.83 -8.50
C MET A 51 -11.51 18.75 -8.48
N VAL A 52 -11.24 18.19 -7.30
CA VAL A 52 -10.27 17.11 -7.12
C VAL A 52 -10.79 15.86 -7.83
N ASN A 53 -10.32 15.64 -9.05
CA ASN A 53 -10.75 14.57 -9.93
C ASN A 53 -9.54 13.79 -10.43
N ALA A 54 -9.78 12.65 -11.08
CA ALA A 54 -8.77 11.89 -11.82
C ALA A 54 -8.35 12.65 -13.10
N GLY A 55 -7.52 13.69 -12.96
CA GLY A 55 -6.86 14.34 -14.10
C GLY A 55 -5.97 13.36 -14.88
N ILE A 56 -5.56 13.69 -16.11
CA ILE A 56 -4.87 12.72 -17.00
C ILE A 56 -3.58 12.12 -16.41
N ASP A 57 -2.90 12.83 -15.52
CA ASP A 57 -1.70 12.37 -14.80
C ASP A 57 -1.94 12.06 -13.32
N SER A 58 -3.21 12.02 -12.90
CA SER A 58 -3.60 11.64 -11.56
C SER A 58 -3.26 10.19 -11.30
N ILE A 59 -2.88 9.86 -10.07
CA ILE A 59 -2.80 8.46 -9.61
C ILE A 59 -4.15 7.73 -9.71
N TRP A 60 -5.27 8.43 -9.83
CA TRP A 60 -6.58 7.80 -9.94
C TRP A 60 -6.96 7.48 -11.39
N SER A 61 -6.15 7.93 -12.34
CA SER A 61 -6.34 7.66 -13.76
C SER A 61 -5.75 6.32 -14.16
N TRP A 62 -6.32 5.72 -15.21
CA TRP A 62 -5.88 4.44 -15.72
C TRP A 62 -4.38 4.44 -16.05
N ASP A 63 -3.67 3.42 -15.58
CA ASP A 63 -2.23 3.20 -15.81
C ASP A 63 -1.29 4.29 -15.22
N LYS A 64 -1.84 5.21 -14.43
CA LYS A 64 -1.07 6.30 -13.79
C LYS A 64 -0.79 6.06 -12.31
N HIS A 65 -1.26 4.94 -11.75
CA HIS A 65 -1.02 4.57 -10.36
C HIS A 65 0.20 3.67 -10.17
N ASN A 66 0.68 2.99 -11.21
CA ASN A 66 1.63 1.89 -11.06
C ASN A 66 2.95 2.30 -10.37
N ASP A 67 3.52 3.45 -10.73
CA ASP A 67 4.81 3.90 -10.22
C ASP A 67 4.76 4.45 -8.78
N ILE A 68 3.57 4.82 -8.31
CA ILE A 68 3.34 5.33 -6.95
C ILE A 68 2.71 4.23 -6.10
N ILE A 69 1.48 3.85 -6.43
CA ILE A 69 0.58 3.03 -5.63
C ILE A 69 1.11 1.60 -5.54
N TYR A 70 1.54 0.97 -6.64
CA TYR A 70 2.13 -0.38 -6.57
C TYR A 70 3.52 -0.41 -5.92
N ASN A 71 4.16 0.73 -5.71
CA ASN A 71 5.40 0.82 -4.95
C ASN A 71 5.18 1.14 -3.46
N THR A 72 3.93 1.11 -3.00
CA THR A 72 3.59 1.27 -1.58
C THR A 72 3.48 -0.05 -0.83
N THR A 73 3.61 -0.02 0.49
CA THR A 73 3.32 -1.18 1.35
C THR A 73 1.85 -1.58 1.41
N PHE A 74 0.94 -0.77 0.88
CA PHE A 74 -0.50 -1.02 0.93
C PHE A 74 -1.02 -1.91 -0.21
N MET A 75 -0.40 -1.86 -1.38
CA MET A 75 -1.03 -2.44 -2.57
C MET A 75 -0.83 -3.92 -2.74
N PHE A 76 -1.90 -4.58 -3.19
CA PHE A 76 -1.95 -6.03 -3.40
C PHE A 76 -0.92 -6.57 -4.40
N ASN A 77 -0.47 -5.74 -5.34
CA ASN A 77 0.52 -6.09 -6.36
C ASN A 77 1.90 -5.49 -6.06
N SER A 78 2.14 -5.03 -4.83
CA SER A 78 3.41 -4.42 -4.48
C SER A 78 4.51 -5.44 -4.23
N LYS A 79 5.55 -5.40 -5.06
CA LYS A 79 6.79 -6.15 -4.83
C LYS A 79 7.51 -5.68 -3.56
N PHE A 80 7.36 -4.42 -3.18
CA PHE A 80 7.98 -3.87 -1.98
C PHE A 80 7.37 -4.48 -0.71
N SER A 81 6.03 -4.51 -0.63
CA SER A 81 5.33 -5.19 0.46
C SER A 81 5.72 -6.67 0.55
N GLU A 82 5.82 -7.35 -0.60
CA GLU A 82 6.24 -8.75 -0.65
C GLU A 82 7.64 -8.98 -0.08
N LYS A 83 8.63 -8.18 -0.52
CA LYS A 83 10.01 -8.28 -0.02
C LYS A 83 10.09 -8.09 1.49
N LEU A 84 9.44 -7.05 2.03
CA LEU A 84 9.43 -6.77 3.47
C LEU A 84 8.81 -7.92 4.26
N TYR A 85 7.64 -8.41 3.81
CA TYR A 85 6.94 -9.49 4.49
C TYR A 85 7.74 -10.80 4.46
N ARG A 86 8.35 -11.13 3.32
CA ARG A 86 9.19 -12.33 3.18
C ARG A 86 10.43 -12.27 4.07
N ALA A 87 11.13 -11.14 4.08
CA ALA A 87 12.29 -10.94 4.96
C ALA A 87 11.89 -11.02 6.44
N TRP A 88 10.77 -10.41 6.83
CA TRP A 88 10.27 -10.47 8.22
C TRP A 88 9.92 -11.90 8.68
N MET A 89 9.53 -12.76 7.74
CA MET A 89 9.24 -14.18 7.95
C MET A 89 10.48 -15.09 7.83
N GLY A 90 11.69 -14.54 7.66
CA GLY A 90 12.94 -15.32 7.59
C GLY A 90 13.31 -15.83 6.19
N PHE A 91 12.53 -15.50 5.15
CA PHE A 91 12.82 -15.94 3.79
C PHE A 91 13.90 -15.07 3.11
N ASP A 92 14.33 -15.51 1.93
CA ASP A 92 15.21 -14.77 1.03
C ASP A 92 16.57 -14.37 1.66
N GLY A 93 17.09 -15.21 2.57
CA GLY A 93 18.37 -15.01 3.25
C GLY A 93 18.28 -14.27 4.58
N ALA A 94 17.08 -13.89 5.02
CA ALA A 94 16.88 -13.20 6.29
C ALA A 94 17.27 -14.07 7.50
N GLU A 95 16.92 -15.36 7.50
CA GLU A 95 17.30 -16.28 8.60
C GLU A 95 18.82 -16.44 8.74
N GLU A 96 19.56 -16.51 7.63
CA GLU A 96 21.02 -16.52 7.67
C GLU A 96 21.60 -15.18 8.12
N TRP A 97 21.03 -14.06 7.68
CA TRP A 97 21.47 -12.71 8.06
C TRP A 97 21.27 -12.44 9.56
N GLU A 98 20.21 -12.99 10.16
CA GLU A 98 19.90 -12.90 11.59
C GLU A 98 20.90 -13.60 12.51
N LYS A 99 21.79 -14.46 11.97
CA LYS A 99 22.86 -15.08 12.77
C LYS A 99 23.95 -14.10 13.18
N GLU A 100 24.17 -13.07 12.35
CA GLU A 100 25.21 -12.06 12.55
C GLU A 100 24.63 -10.68 12.86
N ASN A 101 23.32 -10.49 12.68
CA ASN A 101 22.63 -9.20 12.83
C ASN A 101 21.32 -9.35 13.61
N SER A 102 20.80 -8.26 14.14
CA SER A 102 19.50 -8.27 14.81
C SER A 102 18.35 -8.45 13.82
N ARG A 103 17.36 -9.27 14.18
CA ARG A 103 16.12 -9.49 13.39
C ARG A 103 15.50 -8.19 12.89
N LEU A 104 14.97 -8.25 11.66
CA LEU A 104 14.26 -7.15 11.03
C LEU A 104 13.11 -6.66 11.92
N CYS A 105 13.20 -5.40 12.35
CA CYS A 105 12.15 -4.71 13.09
C CYS A 105 11.50 -3.67 12.17
N LEU A 106 10.21 -3.85 11.87
CA LEU A 106 9.44 -2.92 11.07
C LEU A 106 8.71 -1.91 11.98
N PRO A 107 8.62 -0.63 11.60
CA PRO A 107 7.79 0.34 12.32
C PRO A 107 6.31 -0.05 12.20
N PRO A 108 5.39 0.56 12.98
CA PRO A 108 3.96 0.46 12.71
C PRO A 108 3.67 0.77 11.25
N ILE A 109 3.17 -0.22 10.52
CA ILE A 109 3.04 -0.19 9.06
C ILE A 109 1.78 -0.90 8.61
N PHE A 110 1.08 -0.30 7.66
CA PHE A 110 0.07 -1.01 6.89
C PHE A 110 0.79 -1.78 5.77
N LEU A 111 0.88 -3.09 5.96
CA LEU A 111 1.60 -4.00 5.09
C LEU A 111 0.63 -4.96 4.42
N HIS A 112 0.58 -4.97 3.10
CA HIS A 112 -0.23 -5.89 2.35
C HIS A 112 0.33 -7.31 2.47
N PRO A 113 -0.46 -8.29 2.93
CA PRO A 113 0.02 -9.66 3.08
C PRO A 113 0.35 -10.30 1.72
N VAL A 114 1.35 -11.18 1.74
CA VAL A 114 1.73 -11.97 0.55
C VAL A 114 0.81 -13.17 0.42
N LYS A 115 0.34 -13.43 -0.81
CA LYS A 115 -0.35 -14.67 -1.14
C LYS A 115 0.69 -15.76 -1.39
N ASN A 116 0.56 -16.90 -0.71
CA ASN A 116 1.42 -18.09 -0.83
C ASN A 116 2.89 -17.89 -0.38
N LEU A 117 3.11 -18.04 0.92
CA LEU A 117 4.43 -18.11 1.54
C LEU A 117 5.08 -19.49 1.31
N GLU A 118 5.48 -19.77 0.08
CA GLU A 118 6.36 -20.92 -0.19
C GLU A 118 7.81 -20.45 -0.28
N SER A 119 8.71 -21.27 0.26
CA SER A 119 10.15 -21.13 -0.01
C SER A 119 10.35 -21.29 -1.51
N LYS A 120 10.85 -20.27 -2.21
CA LYS A 120 11.29 -20.44 -3.60
C LYS A 120 12.42 -21.47 -3.58
N LYS A 121 12.14 -22.71 -4.00
CA LYS A 121 13.17 -23.73 -4.16
C LYS A 121 14.26 -23.13 -5.06
N ARG A 122 15.49 -23.01 -4.55
CA ARG A 122 16.64 -22.68 -5.39
C ARG A 122 16.64 -23.68 -6.54
N LYS A 123 16.49 -23.21 -7.78
CA LYS A 123 16.81 -24.03 -8.95
C LYS A 123 18.32 -24.26 -8.87
N VAL A 124 18.70 -25.44 -8.39
CA VAL A 124 20.08 -25.92 -8.47
C VAL A 124 20.31 -26.20 -9.96
N GLY A 125 21.11 -25.36 -10.60
CA GLY A 125 21.72 -25.63 -11.90
C GLY A 125 23.02 -26.38 -11.73
#